data_AF-A0AA41Q0K4-F1
#
_entry.id   AF-A0AA41Q0K4-F1
#
_cell.length_a   1.000
_cell.length_b   1.000
_cell.length_c   1.000
_cell.angle_alpha   90.00
_cell.angle_beta   90.00
_cell.angle_gamma   90.00
#
_symmetry.space_group_name_H-M   'P 1'
#
loop_
_entity.id
_entity.type
_entity.pdbx_description
1 polymer ?
#
loop_
_entity_poly.entity_id
_entity_poly.type
_entity_poly.pdbx_seq_one_letter_code
_entity_poly.pdbx_strand_id
1 'polypeptide(L)'
;MMRTRAARRIAAAAAFGGGGVGVLTGAMVAVLYAEAKIARRTVGEPVGEPPPSDGVYGEYPEAEGPPIRLAVIGDSSAAGLGVDNPLHTPGARIACGLAAVAERPVHLVNVAKSGARSSDLERQVTLALAAEPDVAMIMVGANDVTHQVRPADSVRRLEQATRRLLAAGCEVVVGTCPDLGTIEPIAQPLRYLARQWSRSLAAAQTIAVVEAGGRTVSIGALLGPEFAARPGDLFGPDRFHPSAEGYSTAAMAVLPSVCAALDLWPLDEERPDSFRGEGVLPIAVAAVEAVEEGGTEVAGTRVAGNERGPRGRWALLRHRRRQRIPEPTALGEPGAEAEGAPADGSAEGPGSEPAEATGAPSSSLI
;
A
#
# COMPACT_ATOMS: atom_id res chain seq x y z
N MET A 1 36.09 -9.96 -65.01
CA MET A 1 35.47 -8.75 -64.40
C MET A 1 34.05 -9.03 -63.88
N MET A 2 33.85 -9.91 -62.88
CA MET A 2 32.49 -10.31 -62.44
C MET A 2 32.31 -10.52 -60.93
N ARG A 3 33.20 -9.97 -60.09
CA ARG A 3 33.12 -10.09 -58.61
C ARG A 3 32.93 -8.77 -57.86
N THR A 4 32.92 -7.63 -58.54
CA THR A 4 32.84 -6.29 -57.91
C THR A 4 31.45 -5.64 -57.95
N ARG A 5 30.48 -6.21 -58.69
CA ARG A 5 29.10 -5.67 -58.75
C ARG A 5 28.13 -6.29 -57.73
N ALA A 6 28.45 -7.46 -57.17
CA ALA A 6 27.61 -8.12 -56.15
C ALA A 6 27.80 -7.51 -54.74
N ALA A 7 29.03 -7.10 -54.39
CA ALA A 7 29.35 -6.52 -53.08
C ALA A 7 28.68 -5.15 -52.83
N ARG A 8 28.47 -4.34 -53.88
CA ARG A 8 27.80 -3.03 -53.75
C ARG A 8 26.28 -3.13 -53.55
N ARG A 9 25.63 -4.24 -53.94
CA ARG A 9 24.18 -4.42 -53.75
C ARG A 9 23.82 -4.89 -52.34
N ILE A 10 24.71 -5.61 -51.66
CA ILE A 10 24.49 -6.07 -50.28
C ILE A 10 24.68 -4.93 -49.27
N ALA A 11 25.63 -4.01 -49.52
CA ALA A 11 25.81 -2.82 -48.69
C ALA A 11 24.64 -1.82 -48.78
N ALA A 12 23.97 -1.72 -49.93
CA ALA A 12 22.80 -0.85 -50.11
C ALA A 12 21.53 -1.41 -49.45
N ALA A 13 21.39 -2.74 -49.35
CA ALA A 13 20.26 -3.36 -48.66
C ALA A 13 20.33 -3.21 -47.12
N ALA A 14 21.54 -3.13 -46.55
CA ALA A 14 21.73 -2.83 -45.13
C ALA A 14 21.41 -1.36 -44.78
N ALA A 15 21.66 -0.43 -45.70
CA ALA A 15 21.40 0.99 -45.49
C ALA A 15 19.91 1.35 -45.58
N PHE A 16 19.11 0.64 -46.38
CA PHE A 16 17.69 0.98 -46.61
C PHE A 16 16.67 -0.03 -46.05
N GLY A 17 17.08 -1.25 -45.68
CA GLY A 17 16.15 -2.29 -45.19
C GLY A 17 16.21 -2.59 -43.69
N GLY A 18 17.32 -2.30 -43.01
CA GLY A 18 17.53 -2.65 -41.59
C GLY A 18 18.07 -1.51 -40.70
N GLY A 19 18.67 -0.48 -41.28
CA GLY A 19 19.25 0.65 -40.53
C GLY A 19 18.22 1.52 -39.79
N GLY A 20 17.05 1.77 -40.39
CA GLY A 20 16.01 2.60 -39.78
C GLY A 20 15.44 2.00 -38.48
N VAL A 21 15.17 0.69 -38.48
CA VAL A 21 14.67 -0.02 -37.28
C VAL A 21 15.75 -0.09 -36.20
N GLY A 22 17.00 -0.35 -36.56
CA GLY A 22 18.12 -0.36 -35.62
C GLY A 22 18.42 1.00 -34.98
N VAL A 23 18.37 2.08 -35.78
CA VAL A 23 18.56 3.47 -35.30
C VAL A 23 17.39 3.92 -34.42
N LEU A 24 16.15 3.64 -34.80
CA LEU A 24 14.97 3.96 -33.98
C LEU A 24 14.97 3.18 -32.65
N THR A 25 15.35 1.90 -32.68
CA THR A 25 15.49 1.08 -31.46
C THR A 25 16.61 1.60 -30.57
N GLY A 26 17.77 1.95 -31.14
CA GLY A 26 18.89 2.52 -30.41
C GLY A 26 18.58 3.88 -29.78
N ALA A 27 17.89 4.76 -30.50
CA ALA A 27 17.44 6.05 -29.99
C ALA A 27 16.44 5.89 -28.84
N MET A 28 15.47 4.97 -28.97
CA MET A 28 14.51 4.66 -27.90
C MET A 28 15.22 4.14 -26.64
N VAL A 29 16.16 3.21 -26.78
CA VAL A 29 16.96 2.70 -25.65
C VAL A 29 17.76 3.81 -24.98
N ALA A 30 18.36 4.72 -25.76
CA ALA A 30 19.10 5.86 -25.22
C ALA A 30 18.19 6.83 -24.44
N VAL A 31 16.98 7.10 -24.94
CA VAL A 31 15.97 7.91 -24.24
C VAL A 31 15.58 7.24 -22.93
N LEU A 32 15.22 5.96 -22.94
CA LEU A 32 14.85 5.21 -21.72
C LEU A 32 15.99 5.21 -20.69
N TYR A 33 17.23 5.06 -21.14
CA TYR A 33 18.40 5.12 -20.26
C TYR A 33 18.61 6.51 -19.66
N ALA A 34 18.44 7.57 -20.46
CA ALA A 34 18.53 8.95 -20.01
C ALA A 34 17.43 9.27 -18.98
N GLU A 35 16.18 8.88 -19.25
CA GLU A 35 15.06 9.04 -18.32
C GLU A 35 15.29 8.29 -17.01
N ALA A 36 15.75 7.04 -17.08
CA ALA A 36 16.06 6.26 -15.88
C ALA A 36 17.19 6.89 -15.06
N LYS A 37 18.18 7.51 -15.72
CA LYS A 37 19.27 8.23 -15.06
C LYS A 37 18.81 9.55 -14.43
N ILE A 38 17.93 10.28 -15.10
CA ILE A 38 17.32 11.52 -14.57
C ILE A 38 16.44 11.17 -13.37
N ALA A 39 15.54 10.20 -13.49
CA ALA A 39 14.68 9.75 -12.41
C ALA A 39 15.49 9.35 -11.17
N ARG A 40 16.56 8.54 -11.33
CA ARG A 40 17.45 8.18 -10.22
C ARG A 40 18.14 9.37 -9.56
N ARG A 41 18.55 10.38 -10.34
CA ARG A 41 19.16 11.60 -9.81
C ARG A 41 18.15 12.49 -9.09
N THR A 42 16.91 12.55 -9.57
CA THR A 42 15.84 13.36 -9.00
C THR A 42 15.28 12.73 -7.72
N VAL A 43 15.13 11.41 -7.69
CA VAL A 43 14.75 10.66 -6.48
C VAL A 43 15.88 10.69 -5.45
N GLY A 44 17.14 10.71 -5.90
CA GLY A 44 18.30 10.70 -5.02
C GLY A 44 18.57 9.32 -4.40
N GLU A 45 19.59 9.23 -3.57
CA GLU A 45 19.75 8.08 -2.67
C GLU A 45 18.84 8.29 -1.44
N PRO A 46 18.22 7.22 -0.91
CA PRO A 46 17.54 7.24 0.38
C PRO A 46 18.34 8.04 1.42
N VAL A 47 17.81 9.17 1.87
CA VAL A 47 18.42 9.93 2.96
C VAL A 47 17.86 9.39 4.27
N GLY A 48 18.73 8.80 5.08
CA GLY A 48 18.39 8.30 6.41
C GLY A 48 18.08 6.81 6.47
N GLU A 49 18.11 6.29 7.69
CA GLU A 49 17.62 4.95 8.00
C GLU A 49 16.14 5.04 8.43
N PRO A 50 15.31 4.05 8.07
CA PRO A 50 13.93 4.01 8.56
C PRO A 50 13.93 3.98 10.09
N PRO A 51 12.97 4.67 10.75
CA PRO A 51 12.92 4.72 12.20
C PRO A 51 12.60 3.32 12.77
N PRO A 52 13.19 2.94 13.92
CA PRO A 52 12.98 1.62 14.50
C PRO A 52 11.52 1.49 14.95
N SER A 53 10.79 0.55 14.34
CA SER A 53 9.37 0.30 14.62
C SER A 53 9.10 -0.87 15.56
N ASP A 54 10.11 -1.62 15.95
CA ASP A 54 9.93 -2.81 16.79
C ASP A 54 9.36 -2.45 18.16
N GLY A 55 8.42 -3.24 18.66
CA GLY A 55 7.80 -3.00 19.96
C GLY A 55 6.41 -3.56 20.11
N VAL A 56 5.78 -3.25 21.24
CA VAL A 56 4.40 -3.65 21.54
C VAL A 56 3.48 -2.46 21.30
N TYR A 57 2.40 -2.71 20.58
CA TYR A 57 1.40 -1.73 20.16
C TYR A 57 0.03 -2.09 20.74
N GLY A 58 -0.69 -1.07 21.21
CA GLY A 58 -1.96 -1.23 21.90
C GLY A 58 -1.80 -1.59 23.37
N GLU A 59 -2.58 -0.92 24.22
CA GLU A 59 -2.65 -1.20 25.66
C GLU A 59 -4.00 -1.83 25.98
N TYR A 60 -4.00 -3.15 26.14
CA TYR A 60 -5.20 -3.92 26.49
C TYR A 60 -4.88 -4.78 27.72
N PRO A 61 -4.89 -4.17 28.93
CA PRO A 61 -4.49 -4.86 30.16
C PRO A 61 -5.44 -6.00 30.56
N GLU A 62 -6.67 -5.98 30.06
CA GLU A 62 -7.68 -7.02 30.29
C GLU A 62 -7.66 -8.11 29.20
N ALA A 63 -6.78 -8.00 28.20
CA ALA A 63 -6.76 -8.92 27.08
C ALA A 63 -6.32 -10.33 27.50
N GLU A 64 -7.07 -11.33 27.04
CA GLU A 64 -6.73 -12.73 27.28
C GLU A 64 -5.67 -13.22 26.28
N GLY A 65 -4.60 -13.84 26.80
CA GLY A 65 -3.55 -14.47 26.00
C GLY A 65 -2.36 -13.58 25.64
N PRO A 66 -1.33 -14.15 24.99
CA PRO A 66 -0.14 -13.39 24.61
C PRO A 66 -0.45 -12.35 23.51
N PRO A 67 0.39 -11.32 23.36
CA PRO A 67 0.31 -10.39 22.23
C PRO A 67 0.34 -11.12 20.90
N ILE A 68 -0.42 -10.63 19.92
CA ILE A 68 -0.35 -11.11 18.53
C ILE A 68 1.00 -10.70 17.95
N ARG A 69 1.71 -11.62 17.32
CA ARG A 69 3.05 -11.39 16.77
C ARG A 69 2.95 -11.08 15.28
N LEU A 70 3.28 -9.85 14.91
CA LEU A 70 3.30 -9.36 13.54
C LEU A 70 4.75 -9.23 13.05
N ALA A 71 5.10 -9.91 11.97
CA ALA A 71 6.36 -9.70 11.26
C ALA A 71 6.16 -8.82 10.02
N VAL A 72 7.07 -7.87 9.79
CA VAL A 72 7.14 -7.09 8.54
C VAL A 72 8.43 -7.45 7.80
N ILE A 73 8.27 -7.84 6.54
CA ILE A 73 9.32 -8.31 5.64
C ILE A 73 9.25 -7.48 4.36
N GLY A 74 10.39 -7.04 3.83
CA GLY A 74 10.38 -6.36 2.55
C GLY A 74 11.53 -5.41 2.29
N ASP A 75 11.24 -4.43 1.45
CA ASP A 75 12.14 -3.38 1.01
C ASP A 75 12.00 -2.09 1.84
N SER A 76 12.38 -0.95 1.27
CA SER A 76 12.34 0.35 1.93
C SER A 76 10.93 0.78 2.31
N SER A 77 9.92 0.45 1.49
CA SER A 77 8.53 0.76 1.82
C SER A 77 8.06 -0.03 3.02
N ALA A 78 8.40 -1.33 3.09
CA ALA A 78 8.09 -2.16 4.26
C ALA A 78 8.80 -1.67 5.53
N ALA A 79 10.05 -1.24 5.39
CA ALA A 79 10.83 -0.71 6.50
C ALA A 79 10.29 0.64 7.03
N GLY A 80 9.49 1.36 6.23
CA GLY A 80 8.95 2.67 6.61
C GLY A 80 9.91 3.82 6.29
N LEU A 81 10.70 3.70 5.23
CA LEU A 81 11.54 4.81 4.77
C LEU A 81 10.66 5.98 4.30
N GLY A 82 11.05 7.23 4.60
CA GLY A 82 10.29 8.43 4.23
C GLY A 82 9.44 9.02 5.36
N VAL A 83 9.45 8.40 6.54
CA VAL A 83 8.89 8.97 7.78
C VAL A 83 9.96 9.03 8.87
N ASP A 84 9.87 10.04 9.73
CA ASP A 84 10.81 10.22 10.85
C ASP A 84 10.29 9.62 12.18
N ASN A 85 9.00 9.30 12.24
CA ASN A 85 8.35 8.77 13.44
C ASN A 85 8.07 7.26 13.27
N PRO A 86 8.54 6.39 14.19
CA PRO A 86 8.20 4.97 14.21
C PRO A 86 6.71 4.66 14.05
N LEU A 87 5.84 5.46 14.68
CA LEU A 87 4.38 5.27 14.65
C LEU A 87 3.76 5.53 13.27
N HIS A 88 4.51 6.16 12.36
CA HIS A 88 4.08 6.44 11.00
C HIS A 88 4.54 5.37 10.00
N THR A 89 5.33 4.39 10.44
CA THR A 89 5.73 3.26 9.61
C THR A 89 4.52 2.38 9.30
N PRO A 90 4.50 1.69 8.14
CA PRO A 90 3.38 0.82 7.78
C PRO A 90 3.20 -0.31 8.78
N GLY A 91 4.31 -0.88 9.29
CA GLY A 91 4.26 -1.90 10.34
C GLY A 91 3.56 -1.42 11.60
N ALA A 92 3.92 -0.23 12.12
CA ALA A 92 3.27 0.34 13.30
C ALA A 92 1.79 0.65 13.06
N ARG A 93 1.44 1.18 11.88
CA ARG A 93 0.03 1.47 11.54
C ARG A 93 -0.82 0.21 11.48
N ILE A 94 -0.29 -0.87 10.89
CA ILE A 94 -0.95 -2.18 10.86
C ILE A 94 -1.05 -2.74 12.28
N ALA A 95 0.02 -2.66 13.08
CA ALA A 95 0.04 -3.15 14.45
C ALA A 95 -0.99 -2.44 15.34
N CYS A 96 -1.08 -1.10 15.28
CA CYS A 96 -2.08 -0.33 16.01
C CYS A 96 -3.51 -0.70 15.57
N GLY A 97 -3.76 -0.79 14.27
CA GLY A 97 -5.08 -1.14 13.75
C GLY A 97 -5.48 -2.57 14.12
N LEU A 98 -4.55 -3.52 14.04
CA LEU A 98 -4.77 -4.90 14.41
C LEU A 98 -5.03 -5.03 15.92
N ALA A 99 -4.26 -4.31 16.74
CA ALA A 99 -4.47 -4.31 18.18
C ALA A 99 -5.86 -3.77 18.55
N ALA A 100 -6.32 -2.73 17.83
CA ALA A 100 -7.65 -2.17 18.01
C ALA A 100 -8.77 -3.12 17.63
N VAL A 101 -8.63 -3.86 16.53
CA VAL A 101 -9.65 -4.84 16.09
C VAL A 101 -9.65 -6.08 16.98
N ALA A 102 -8.47 -6.53 17.40
CA ALA A 102 -8.32 -7.73 18.22
C ALA A 102 -8.59 -7.50 19.70
N GLU A 103 -8.65 -6.24 20.14
CA GLU A 103 -8.62 -5.83 21.56
C GLU A 103 -7.48 -6.51 22.33
N ARG A 104 -6.33 -6.70 21.66
CA ARG A 104 -5.16 -7.44 22.12
C ARG A 104 -3.88 -6.73 21.70
N PRO A 105 -2.83 -6.67 22.55
CA PRO A 105 -1.58 -6.05 22.14
C PRO A 105 -0.95 -6.77 20.94
N VAL A 106 -0.22 -6.03 20.11
CA VAL A 106 0.52 -6.57 18.97
C VAL A 106 2.01 -6.35 19.18
N HIS A 107 2.79 -7.42 19.19
CA HIS A 107 4.25 -7.36 19.15
C HIS A 107 4.72 -7.33 17.69
N LEU A 108 5.25 -6.20 17.26
CA LEU A 108 5.77 -5.98 15.92
C LEU A 108 7.27 -6.22 15.87
N VAL A 109 7.70 -7.02 14.88
CA VAL A 109 9.10 -7.19 14.50
C VAL A 109 9.25 -6.86 13.01
N ASN A 110 10.08 -5.87 12.70
CA ASN A 110 10.35 -5.42 11.35
C ASN A 110 11.76 -5.84 10.92
N VAL A 111 11.83 -6.81 10.02
CA VAL A 111 13.08 -7.33 9.46
C VAL A 111 13.32 -6.83 8.02
N ALA A 112 12.47 -5.92 7.55
CA ALA A 112 12.61 -5.30 6.24
C ALA A 112 13.91 -4.50 6.14
N LYS A 113 14.42 -4.40 4.92
CA LYS A 113 15.68 -3.72 4.66
C LYS A 113 15.56 -2.83 3.44
N SER A 114 15.95 -1.56 3.60
CA SER A 114 16.04 -0.63 2.47
C SER A 114 16.91 -1.19 1.34
N GLY A 115 16.42 -1.11 0.11
CA GLY A 115 17.08 -1.66 -1.07
C GLY A 115 16.99 -3.20 -1.22
N ALA A 116 16.28 -3.90 -0.33
CA ALA A 116 16.08 -5.34 -0.47
C ALA A 116 15.34 -5.69 -1.77
N ARG A 117 15.74 -6.81 -2.37
CA ARG A 117 15.08 -7.43 -3.51
C ARG A 117 14.51 -8.77 -3.06
N SER A 118 13.73 -9.42 -3.92
CA SER A 118 13.24 -10.80 -3.69
C SER A 118 14.35 -11.79 -3.27
N SER A 119 15.60 -11.55 -3.66
CA SER A 119 16.76 -12.38 -3.25
C SER A 119 17.09 -12.33 -1.76
N ASP A 120 16.69 -11.30 -1.05
CA ASP A 120 16.93 -11.13 0.39
C ASP A 120 15.82 -11.75 1.25
N LEU A 121 14.68 -12.15 0.65
CA LEU A 121 13.53 -12.68 1.38
C LEU A 121 13.88 -13.88 2.26
N GLU A 122 14.74 -14.79 1.80
CA GLU A 122 15.09 -15.99 2.57
C GLU A 122 15.83 -15.64 3.88
N ARG A 123 16.69 -14.62 3.83
CA ARG A 123 17.36 -14.10 5.03
C ARG A 123 16.35 -13.46 5.97
N GLN A 124 15.45 -12.63 5.43
CA GLN A 124 14.44 -11.94 6.24
C GLN A 124 13.43 -12.91 6.86
N VAL A 125 12.94 -13.92 6.12
CA VAL A 125 12.08 -14.99 6.66
C VAL A 125 12.76 -15.72 7.80
N THR A 126 14.07 -16.00 7.69
CA THR A 126 14.81 -16.64 8.78
C THR A 126 14.83 -15.79 10.05
N LEU A 127 14.98 -14.47 9.91
CA LEU A 127 14.94 -13.54 11.04
C LEU A 127 13.52 -13.40 11.61
N ALA A 128 12.50 -13.28 10.74
CA ALA A 128 11.11 -13.18 11.15
C ALA A 128 10.69 -14.43 11.94
N LEU A 129 11.00 -15.63 11.45
CA LEU A 129 10.63 -16.88 12.12
C LEU A 129 11.27 -17.06 13.51
N ALA A 130 12.37 -16.37 13.81
CA ALA A 130 12.94 -16.37 15.16
C ALA A 130 12.04 -15.67 16.19
N ALA A 131 11.15 -14.78 15.74
CA ALA A 131 10.12 -14.15 16.55
C ALA A 131 8.79 -14.92 16.57
N GLU A 132 8.72 -16.07 15.89
CA GLU A 132 7.52 -16.93 15.79
C GLU A 132 6.23 -16.15 15.43
N PRO A 133 6.17 -15.43 14.31
CA PRO A 133 5.05 -14.56 14.00
C PRO A 133 3.75 -15.34 13.77
N ASP A 134 2.65 -14.80 14.25
CA ASP A 134 1.31 -15.33 13.95
C ASP A 134 0.85 -14.86 12.56
N VAL A 135 1.29 -13.65 12.15
CA VAL A 135 1.06 -13.11 10.81
C VAL A 135 2.29 -12.36 10.29
N ALA A 136 2.57 -12.48 8.99
CA ALA A 136 3.63 -11.78 8.29
C ALA A 136 3.07 -10.92 7.15
N MET A 137 3.44 -9.64 7.15
CA MET A 137 3.22 -8.71 6.05
C MET A 137 4.48 -8.62 5.18
N ILE A 138 4.36 -8.99 3.90
CA ILE A 138 5.46 -8.89 2.93
C ILE A 138 5.18 -7.76 1.95
N MET A 139 6.13 -6.82 1.79
CA MET A 139 6.08 -5.77 0.75
C MET A 139 7.41 -5.73 0.00
N VAL A 140 7.43 -6.27 -1.21
CA VAL A 140 8.63 -6.33 -2.05
C VAL A 140 8.27 -6.31 -3.53
N GLY A 141 9.08 -5.64 -4.35
CA GLY A 141 8.98 -5.74 -5.81
C GLY A 141 9.40 -4.48 -6.55
N ALA A 142 9.34 -3.32 -5.90
CA ALA A 142 9.80 -2.08 -6.51
C ALA A 142 11.29 -2.18 -6.91
N ASN A 143 12.12 -2.72 -6.01
CA ASN A 143 13.54 -2.93 -6.29
C ASN A 143 13.82 -4.01 -7.34
N ASP A 144 12.95 -5.00 -7.47
CA ASP A 144 13.06 -6.03 -8.51
C ASP A 144 12.84 -5.43 -9.89
N VAL A 145 11.85 -4.55 -10.04
CA VAL A 145 11.60 -3.84 -11.31
C VAL A 145 12.72 -2.86 -11.63
N THR A 146 13.16 -2.04 -10.66
CA THR A 146 14.22 -1.03 -10.90
C THR A 146 15.58 -1.65 -11.23
N HIS A 147 15.85 -2.85 -10.73
CA HIS A 147 17.07 -3.61 -11.00
C HIS A 147 16.90 -4.70 -12.06
N GLN A 148 15.76 -4.74 -12.75
CA GLN A 148 15.50 -5.67 -13.86
C GLN A 148 15.70 -7.15 -13.47
N VAL A 149 15.30 -7.52 -12.25
CA VAL A 149 15.24 -8.91 -11.82
C VAL A 149 14.22 -9.63 -12.70
N ARG A 150 14.56 -10.84 -13.16
CA ARG A 150 13.64 -11.66 -13.95
C ARG A 150 12.36 -11.91 -13.14
N PRO A 151 11.16 -11.61 -13.66
CA PRO A 151 9.92 -11.79 -12.91
C PRO A 151 9.73 -13.21 -12.36
N ALA A 152 10.11 -14.24 -13.15
CA ALA A 152 10.04 -15.63 -12.71
C ALA A 152 10.96 -15.93 -11.49
N ASP A 153 12.10 -15.27 -11.38
CA ASP A 153 13.00 -15.42 -10.24
C ASP A 153 12.44 -14.71 -9.01
N SER A 154 11.88 -13.51 -9.21
CA SER A 154 11.25 -12.71 -8.15
C SER A 154 10.07 -13.45 -7.54
N VAL A 155 9.15 -13.90 -8.39
CA VAL A 155 7.93 -14.62 -8.00
C VAL A 155 8.25 -15.94 -7.32
N ARG A 156 9.21 -16.72 -7.84
CA ARG A 156 9.63 -17.98 -7.21
C ARG A 156 10.17 -17.76 -5.80
N ARG A 157 10.98 -16.72 -5.58
CA ARG A 157 11.54 -16.41 -4.25
C ARG A 157 10.45 -15.96 -3.27
N LEU A 158 9.50 -15.17 -3.74
CA LEU A 158 8.32 -14.79 -2.96
C LEU A 158 7.48 -16.02 -2.59
N GLU A 159 7.20 -16.90 -3.54
CA GLU A 159 6.47 -18.14 -3.30
C GLU A 159 7.16 -19.02 -2.24
N GLN A 160 8.49 -19.16 -2.33
CA GLN A 160 9.28 -19.90 -1.35
C GLN A 160 9.19 -19.28 0.04
N ALA A 161 9.30 -17.95 0.15
CA ALA A 161 9.14 -17.22 1.40
C ALA A 161 7.75 -17.43 2.01
N THR A 162 6.70 -17.29 1.20
CA THR A 162 5.31 -17.51 1.61
C THR A 162 5.10 -18.95 2.12
N ARG A 163 5.53 -19.96 1.35
CA ARG A 163 5.39 -21.36 1.77
C ARG A 163 6.12 -21.66 3.08
N ARG A 164 7.30 -21.07 3.29
CA ARG A 164 8.10 -21.31 4.49
C ARG A 164 7.46 -20.68 5.74
N LEU A 165 6.88 -19.49 5.62
CA LEU A 165 6.12 -18.85 6.70
C LEU A 165 4.85 -19.66 7.04
N LEU A 166 4.06 -20.03 6.03
CA LEU A 166 2.85 -20.84 6.21
C LEU A 166 3.17 -22.20 6.84
N ALA A 167 4.27 -22.85 6.44
CA ALA A 167 4.72 -24.11 7.03
C ALA A 167 5.12 -23.99 8.51
N ALA A 168 5.43 -22.78 8.98
CA ALA A 168 5.70 -22.49 10.39
C ALA A 168 4.44 -22.07 11.18
N GLY A 169 3.25 -22.12 10.56
CA GLY A 169 2.00 -21.68 11.18
C GLY A 169 1.78 -20.17 11.17
N CYS A 170 2.56 -19.42 10.38
CA CYS A 170 2.41 -17.99 10.22
C CYS A 170 1.51 -17.67 9.02
N GLU A 171 0.44 -16.90 9.24
CA GLU A 171 -0.39 -16.39 8.17
C GLU A 171 0.35 -15.36 7.33
N VAL A 172 0.10 -15.31 6.02
CA VAL A 172 0.87 -14.44 5.11
C VAL A 172 -0.03 -13.54 4.31
N VAL A 173 0.20 -12.23 4.43
CA VAL A 173 -0.40 -11.19 3.60
C VAL A 173 0.69 -10.49 2.80
N VAL A 174 0.52 -10.39 1.49
CA VAL A 174 1.48 -9.74 0.60
C VAL A 174 0.89 -8.47 0.01
N GLY A 175 1.54 -7.35 0.28
CA GLY A 175 1.38 -6.12 -0.47
C GLY A 175 2.10 -6.24 -1.81
N THR A 176 1.36 -6.35 -2.90
CA THR A 176 1.96 -6.59 -4.23
C THR A 176 2.74 -5.38 -4.72
N CYS A 177 3.63 -5.60 -5.69
CA CYS A 177 4.48 -4.57 -6.30
C CYS A 177 3.66 -3.30 -6.64
N PRO A 178 4.08 -2.11 -6.17
CA PRO A 178 3.37 -0.88 -6.47
C PRO A 178 3.49 -0.50 -7.95
N ASP A 179 2.50 0.22 -8.50
CA ASP A 179 2.53 0.74 -9.88
C ASP A 179 3.57 1.86 -9.97
N LEU A 180 4.78 1.53 -10.43
CA LEU A 180 5.87 2.50 -10.56
C LEU A 180 5.58 3.61 -11.57
N GLY A 181 4.55 3.48 -12.41
CA GLY A 181 4.11 4.55 -13.31
C GLY A 181 3.45 5.73 -12.60
N THR A 182 3.17 5.64 -11.30
CA THR A 182 2.67 6.76 -10.49
C THR A 182 3.79 7.67 -9.98
N ILE A 183 5.05 7.24 -10.08
CA ILE A 183 6.23 7.98 -9.60
C ILE A 183 6.47 9.18 -10.53
N GLU A 184 6.31 10.38 -9.97
CA GLU A 184 6.29 11.64 -10.72
C GLU A 184 7.60 11.94 -11.47
N PRO A 185 8.81 11.69 -10.90
CA PRO A 185 10.08 11.87 -11.60
C PRO A 185 10.29 11.01 -12.86
N ILE A 186 9.48 9.98 -13.10
CA ILE A 186 9.66 9.11 -14.27
C ILE A 186 8.94 9.73 -15.47
N ALA A 187 9.69 10.07 -16.53
CA ALA A 187 9.16 10.65 -17.76
C ALA A 187 8.62 9.59 -18.75
N GLN A 188 7.91 10.04 -19.79
CA GLN A 188 7.42 9.17 -20.87
C GLN A 188 8.47 9.07 -21.98
N PRO A 189 8.83 7.85 -22.44
CA PRO A 189 8.01 6.63 -22.39
C PRO A 189 8.32 5.65 -21.24
N LEU A 190 9.35 5.89 -20.41
CA LEU A 190 9.73 4.97 -19.33
C LEU A 190 8.61 4.74 -18.31
N ARG A 191 7.79 5.76 -18.03
CA ARG A 191 6.65 5.69 -17.10
C ARG A 191 5.65 4.61 -17.52
N TYR A 192 5.32 4.55 -18.81
CA TYR A 192 4.43 3.52 -19.34
C TYR A 192 5.00 2.11 -19.17
N LEU A 193 6.28 1.92 -19.48
CA LEU A 193 6.95 0.62 -19.32
C LEU A 193 7.06 0.21 -17.85
N ALA A 194 7.41 1.14 -16.97
CA ALA A 194 7.49 0.90 -15.52
C ALA A 194 6.14 0.46 -14.95
N ARG A 195 5.04 1.09 -15.38
CA ARG A 195 3.66 0.65 -15.07
C ARG A 195 3.41 -0.78 -15.54
N GLN A 196 3.67 -1.06 -16.82
CA GLN A 196 3.41 -2.39 -17.38
C GLN A 196 4.22 -3.49 -16.66
N TRP A 197 5.50 -3.24 -16.37
CA TRP A 197 6.36 -4.20 -15.68
C TRP A 197 5.94 -4.43 -14.23
N SER A 198 5.64 -3.35 -13.49
CA SER A 198 5.19 -3.45 -12.10
C SER A 198 3.84 -4.16 -11.97
N ARG A 199 2.86 -3.81 -12.83
CA ARG A 199 1.56 -4.49 -12.90
C ARG A 199 1.68 -5.97 -13.25
N SER A 200 2.51 -6.29 -14.23
CA SER A 200 2.78 -7.69 -14.61
C SER A 200 3.41 -8.48 -13.46
N LEU A 201 4.35 -7.87 -12.73
CA LEU A 201 4.94 -8.49 -11.55
C LEU A 201 3.90 -8.68 -10.43
N ALA A 202 3.08 -7.67 -10.14
CA ALA A 202 2.03 -7.74 -9.12
C ALA A 202 1.00 -8.85 -9.39
N ALA A 203 0.57 -9.02 -10.65
CA ALA A 203 -0.33 -10.11 -11.03
C ALA A 203 0.33 -11.48 -10.82
N ALA A 204 1.61 -11.63 -11.19
CA ALA A 204 2.34 -12.88 -10.99
C ALA A 204 2.59 -13.19 -9.50
N GLN A 205 2.85 -12.17 -8.68
CA GLN A 205 2.94 -12.30 -7.22
C GLN A 205 1.61 -12.78 -6.63
N THR A 206 0.48 -12.20 -7.06
CA THR A 206 -0.87 -12.61 -6.64
C THR A 206 -1.10 -14.09 -6.90
N ILE A 207 -0.82 -14.55 -8.13
CA ILE A 207 -0.99 -15.95 -8.50
C ILE A 207 -0.15 -16.86 -7.60
N ALA A 208 1.14 -16.57 -7.44
CA ALA A 208 2.04 -17.44 -6.70
C ALA A 208 1.74 -17.50 -5.20
N VAL A 209 1.41 -16.35 -4.58
CA VAL A 209 1.11 -16.27 -3.15
C VAL A 209 -0.21 -16.98 -2.84
N VAL A 210 -1.25 -16.74 -3.63
CA VAL A 210 -2.56 -17.38 -3.40
C VAL A 210 -2.53 -18.87 -3.73
N GLU A 211 -1.74 -19.30 -4.72
CA GLU A 211 -1.46 -20.74 -4.94
C GLU A 211 -0.67 -21.37 -3.77
N ALA A 212 0.21 -20.62 -3.11
CA ALA A 212 0.92 -21.07 -1.91
C ALA A 212 0.03 -21.11 -0.66
N GLY A 213 -1.12 -20.42 -0.66
CA GLY A 213 -2.07 -20.36 0.44
C GLY A 213 -2.10 -19.03 1.22
N GLY A 214 -1.31 -18.03 0.79
CA GLY A 214 -1.35 -16.69 1.37
C GLY A 214 -2.45 -15.82 0.76
N ARG A 215 -2.54 -14.58 1.24
CA ARG A 215 -3.41 -13.52 0.72
C ARG A 215 -2.60 -12.42 0.08
N THR A 216 -3.18 -11.71 -0.87
CA THR A 216 -2.55 -10.54 -1.48
C THR A 216 -3.45 -9.33 -1.45
N VAL A 217 -2.85 -8.15 -1.33
CA VAL A 217 -3.54 -6.87 -1.42
C VAL A 217 -2.81 -6.00 -2.44
N SER A 218 -3.56 -5.48 -3.41
CA SER A 218 -3.04 -4.55 -4.40
C SER A 218 -2.78 -3.19 -3.78
N ILE A 219 -1.51 -2.92 -3.42
CA ILE A 219 -1.11 -1.63 -2.86
C ILE A 219 -0.91 -0.58 -3.96
N GLY A 220 -0.48 -1.02 -5.15
CA GLY A 220 -0.08 -0.12 -6.23
C GLY A 220 -1.16 0.81 -6.76
N ALA A 221 -2.43 0.38 -6.72
CA ALA A 221 -3.56 1.17 -7.19
C ALA A 221 -4.35 1.86 -6.05
N LEU A 222 -4.00 1.63 -4.76
CA LEU A 222 -4.48 2.51 -3.66
C LEU A 222 -3.88 3.89 -3.81
N LEU A 223 -2.76 3.94 -4.53
CA LEU A 223 -2.12 5.11 -5.06
C LEU A 223 -2.65 5.44 -6.47
N GLY A 224 -3.94 5.13 -6.71
CA GLY A 224 -4.67 5.40 -7.95
C GLY A 224 -5.12 6.86 -8.07
N PRO A 225 -6.30 7.17 -8.65
CA PRO A 225 -6.72 8.54 -8.98
C PRO A 225 -6.56 9.58 -7.86
N GLU A 226 -6.67 9.17 -6.58
CA GLU A 226 -6.43 10.05 -5.43
C GLU A 226 -4.97 10.49 -5.26
N PHE A 227 -3.99 9.63 -5.55
CA PHE A 227 -2.56 9.99 -5.60
C PHE A 227 -2.19 10.76 -6.86
N ALA A 228 -2.82 10.44 -8.00
CA ALA A 228 -2.67 11.26 -9.20
C ALA A 228 -3.26 12.67 -9.00
N ALA A 229 -4.29 12.79 -8.16
CA ALA A 229 -4.92 14.07 -7.80
C ALA A 229 -4.18 14.82 -6.69
N ARG A 230 -3.50 14.13 -5.77
CA ARG A 230 -2.76 14.73 -4.63
C ARG A 230 -1.37 14.11 -4.40
N PRO A 231 -0.47 14.16 -5.40
CA PRO A 231 0.85 13.54 -5.28
C PRO A 231 1.73 14.20 -4.19
N GLY A 232 1.47 15.47 -3.87
CA GLY A 232 2.21 16.22 -2.85
C GLY A 232 1.90 15.83 -1.40
N ASP A 233 0.73 15.24 -1.14
CA ASP A 233 0.31 14.89 0.23
C ASP A 233 0.77 13.47 0.60
N LEU A 234 0.90 12.59 -0.40
CA LEU A 234 0.97 11.14 -0.19
C LEU A 234 2.35 10.54 -0.47
N PHE A 235 3.25 11.30 -1.10
CA PHE A 235 4.68 11.00 -1.16
C PHE A 235 5.47 11.89 -0.20
N GLY A 236 6.55 11.36 0.34
CA GLY A 236 7.53 12.13 1.09
C GLY A 236 8.28 13.13 0.19
N PRO A 237 9.20 13.90 0.79
CA PRO A 237 9.96 14.93 0.07
C PRO A 237 10.75 14.40 -1.14
N ASP A 238 11.11 13.10 -1.13
CA ASP A 238 11.83 12.42 -2.20
C ASP A 238 10.96 12.04 -3.42
N ARG A 239 9.63 12.26 -3.33
CA ARG A 239 8.64 11.96 -4.38
C ARG A 239 8.69 10.50 -4.84
N PHE A 240 9.14 9.60 -3.97
CA PHE A 240 9.28 8.17 -4.25
C PHE A 240 8.73 7.32 -3.12
N HIS A 241 9.09 7.60 -1.87
CA HIS A 241 8.57 6.87 -0.72
C HIS A 241 7.25 7.48 -0.23
N PRO A 242 6.31 6.67 0.28
CA PRO A 242 5.07 7.20 0.85
C PRO A 242 5.34 8.17 2.01
N SER A 243 4.50 9.20 2.11
CA SER A 243 4.43 10.05 3.31
C SER A 243 3.76 9.29 4.48
N ALA A 244 3.68 9.92 5.64
CA ALA A 244 2.90 9.37 6.77
C ALA A 244 1.43 9.10 6.40
N GLU A 245 0.80 9.97 5.58
CA GLU A 245 -0.57 9.75 5.08
C GLU A 245 -0.60 8.62 4.05
N GLY A 246 0.42 8.54 3.17
CA GLY A 246 0.58 7.45 2.22
C GLY A 246 0.69 6.08 2.89
N TYR A 247 1.55 5.95 3.91
CA TYR A 247 1.67 4.72 4.70
C TYR A 247 0.40 4.38 5.48
N SER A 248 -0.29 5.38 6.03
CA SER A 248 -1.56 5.16 6.72
C SER A 248 -2.62 4.63 5.75
N THR A 249 -2.67 5.16 4.53
CA THR A 249 -3.58 4.70 3.48
C THR A 249 -3.28 3.25 3.07
N ALA A 250 -2.01 2.91 2.84
CA ALA A 250 -1.59 1.55 2.52
C ALA A 250 -1.92 0.57 3.67
N ALA A 251 -1.61 0.94 4.91
CA ALA A 251 -1.90 0.13 6.09
C ALA A 251 -3.40 -0.15 6.25
N MET A 252 -4.26 0.87 6.08
CA MET A 252 -5.71 0.73 6.22
C MET A 252 -6.34 -0.20 5.18
N ALA A 253 -5.77 -0.30 3.98
CA ALA A 253 -6.28 -1.22 2.97
C ALA A 253 -5.81 -2.66 3.18
N VAL A 254 -4.65 -2.84 3.80
CA VAL A 254 -4.08 -4.16 4.13
C VAL A 254 -4.72 -4.73 5.40
N LEU A 255 -5.06 -3.87 6.36
CA LEU A 255 -5.55 -4.25 7.68
C LEU A 255 -6.74 -5.23 7.64
N PRO A 256 -7.81 -5.03 6.82
CA PRO A 256 -8.90 -6.00 6.73
C PRO A 256 -8.44 -7.41 6.34
N SER A 257 -7.46 -7.52 5.45
CA SER A 257 -6.91 -8.81 5.01
C SER A 257 -6.04 -9.46 6.07
N VAL A 258 -5.33 -8.67 6.88
CA VAL A 258 -4.59 -9.15 8.06
C VAL A 258 -5.55 -9.67 9.13
N CYS A 259 -6.60 -8.91 9.46
CA CYS A 259 -7.63 -9.34 10.40
C CYS A 259 -8.35 -10.61 9.91
N ALA A 260 -8.68 -10.68 8.62
CA ALA A 260 -9.31 -11.85 8.02
C ALA A 260 -8.39 -13.07 7.94
N ALA A 261 -7.06 -12.89 7.89
CA ALA A 261 -6.11 -14.00 7.97
C ALA A 261 -6.06 -14.61 9.37
N LEU A 262 -6.26 -13.80 10.41
CA LEU A 262 -6.28 -14.21 11.82
C LEU A 262 -7.69 -14.56 12.33
N ASP A 263 -8.68 -14.66 11.44
CA ASP A 263 -10.09 -14.91 11.78
C ASP A 263 -10.69 -13.90 12.79
N LEU A 264 -10.21 -12.65 12.78
CA LEU A 264 -10.65 -11.56 13.68
C LEU A 264 -11.78 -10.70 13.11
N TRP A 265 -12.14 -10.89 11.83
CA TRP A 265 -13.24 -10.15 11.20
C TRP A 265 -14.43 -11.10 11.00
N PRO A 266 -15.66 -10.71 11.36
CA PRO A 266 -16.81 -11.61 11.32
C PRO A 266 -17.07 -12.17 9.92
N LEU A 267 -17.35 -13.48 9.89
CA LEU A 267 -17.64 -14.29 8.69
C LEU A 267 -18.88 -13.83 7.91
N ASP A 268 -19.68 -12.89 8.44
CA ASP A 268 -20.94 -12.43 7.85
C ASP A 268 -20.76 -11.61 6.55
N GLU A 269 -19.55 -11.20 6.17
CA GLU A 269 -19.20 -10.80 4.79
C GLU A 269 -18.97 -12.02 3.88
N GLU A 270 -19.78 -13.07 4.00
CA GLU A 270 -19.56 -14.35 3.31
C GLU A 270 -19.87 -14.29 1.81
N ARG A 271 -20.62 -13.26 1.36
CA ARG A 271 -20.99 -13.09 -0.05
C ARG A 271 -20.29 -11.90 -0.65
N PRO A 272 -19.50 -12.08 -1.73
CA PRO A 272 -18.93 -10.97 -2.46
C PRO A 272 -20.05 -10.04 -2.96
N ASP A 273 -19.85 -8.74 -2.78
CA ASP A 273 -20.79 -7.76 -3.30
C ASP A 273 -20.54 -7.54 -4.79
N SER A 274 -21.37 -8.18 -5.62
CA SER A 274 -21.29 -8.04 -7.08
C SER A 274 -21.47 -6.60 -7.57
N PHE A 275 -22.16 -5.73 -6.82
CA PHE A 275 -22.29 -4.30 -7.18
C PHE A 275 -20.97 -3.54 -7.00
N ARG A 276 -20.07 -4.05 -6.16
CA ARG A 276 -18.73 -3.50 -5.95
C ARG A 276 -17.68 -4.12 -6.88
N GLY A 277 -18.05 -5.04 -7.76
CA GLY A 277 -17.12 -5.78 -8.61
C GLY A 277 -16.45 -6.97 -7.90
N GLU A 278 -16.89 -7.31 -6.69
CA GLU A 278 -16.36 -8.45 -5.95
C GLU A 278 -16.91 -9.76 -6.50
N GLY A 279 -16.13 -10.83 -6.40
CA GLY A 279 -16.56 -12.11 -6.93
C GLY A 279 -15.61 -13.26 -6.71
N VAL A 280 -16.09 -14.46 -7.05
CA VAL A 280 -15.25 -15.65 -7.12
C VAL A 280 -14.84 -15.87 -8.57
N LEU A 281 -13.53 -15.82 -8.81
CA LEU A 281 -12.94 -15.85 -10.14
C LEU A 281 -11.81 -16.89 -10.19
N PRO A 282 -11.45 -17.39 -11.38
CA PRO A 282 -10.17 -18.09 -11.54
C PRO A 282 -9.03 -17.14 -11.14
N ILE A 283 -8.06 -17.66 -10.40
CA ILE A 283 -6.96 -16.87 -9.82
C ILE A 283 -6.25 -15.95 -10.82
N ALA A 284 -6.05 -16.40 -12.07
CA ALA A 284 -5.41 -15.59 -13.10
C ALA A 284 -6.24 -14.37 -13.50
N VAL A 285 -7.57 -14.47 -13.48
CA VAL A 285 -8.48 -13.36 -13.76
C VAL A 285 -8.50 -12.40 -12.57
N ALA A 286 -8.66 -12.95 -11.35
CA ALA A 286 -8.61 -12.15 -10.12
C ALA A 286 -7.30 -11.36 -10.00
N ALA A 287 -6.17 -11.97 -10.36
CA ALA A 287 -4.86 -11.33 -10.32
C ALA A 287 -4.74 -10.16 -11.31
N VAL A 288 -5.34 -10.25 -12.49
CA VAL A 288 -5.33 -9.15 -13.47
C VAL A 288 -6.26 -8.03 -13.02
N GLU A 289 -7.45 -8.36 -12.54
CA GLU A 289 -8.42 -7.38 -12.05
C GLU A 289 -7.91 -6.63 -10.82
N ALA A 290 -7.30 -7.34 -9.87
CA ALA A 290 -6.76 -6.73 -8.65
C ALA A 290 -5.65 -5.70 -8.92
N VAL A 291 -4.91 -5.85 -10.01
CA VAL A 291 -3.82 -4.92 -10.36
C VAL A 291 -4.34 -3.58 -10.89
N GLU A 292 -5.57 -3.54 -11.42
CA GLU A 292 -6.18 -2.31 -11.91
C GLU A 292 -6.79 -1.46 -10.78
N GLU A 293 -7.15 -2.08 -9.65
CA GLU A 293 -7.84 -1.41 -8.55
C GLU A 293 -7.15 -1.58 -7.19
N GLY A 294 -6.92 -0.45 -6.53
CA GLY A 294 -6.28 -0.37 -5.23
C GLY A 294 -7.10 -0.97 -4.12
N GLY A 295 -6.43 -1.67 -3.19
CA GLY A 295 -7.06 -2.24 -2.01
C GLY A 295 -7.84 -3.48 -2.37
N THR A 296 -7.65 -4.01 -3.58
CA THR A 296 -8.24 -5.27 -3.97
C THR A 296 -7.47 -6.40 -3.29
N GLU A 297 -8.18 -7.12 -2.43
CA GLU A 297 -7.71 -8.36 -1.81
C GLU A 297 -8.00 -9.53 -2.74
N VAL A 298 -7.03 -10.42 -2.88
CA VAL A 298 -7.22 -11.73 -3.51
C VAL A 298 -6.79 -12.81 -2.53
N ALA A 299 -7.70 -13.73 -2.23
CA ALA A 299 -7.49 -14.86 -1.33
C ALA A 299 -8.03 -16.15 -1.97
N GLY A 300 -7.44 -17.31 -1.63
CA GLY A 300 -7.93 -18.60 -2.11
C GLY A 300 -9.32 -18.90 -1.57
N THR A 301 -10.20 -19.51 -2.37
CA THR A 301 -11.55 -19.89 -1.93
C THR A 301 -11.99 -21.24 -2.50
N ARG A 302 -13.15 -21.73 -2.06
CA ARG A 302 -13.76 -22.99 -2.50
C ARG A 302 -15.12 -22.72 -3.14
N VAL A 303 -15.37 -23.32 -4.30
CA VAL A 303 -16.68 -23.33 -4.96
C VAL A 303 -17.23 -24.75 -4.94
N ALA A 304 -18.39 -24.94 -4.31
CA ALA A 304 -18.98 -26.27 -4.11
C ALA A 304 -17.99 -27.28 -3.50
N GLY A 305 -17.21 -26.86 -2.50
CA GLY A 305 -16.19 -27.67 -1.83
C GLY A 305 -14.86 -27.84 -2.59
N ASN A 306 -14.76 -27.35 -3.83
CA ASN A 306 -13.56 -27.50 -4.65
C ASN A 306 -12.72 -26.22 -4.65
N GLU A 307 -11.42 -26.35 -4.34
CA GLU A 307 -10.45 -25.24 -4.42
C GLU A 307 -10.05 -24.90 -5.86
N ARG A 308 -10.27 -25.82 -6.81
CA ARG A 308 -9.90 -25.66 -8.21
C ARG A 308 -11.11 -25.86 -9.12
N GLY A 309 -11.16 -25.05 -10.18
CA GLY A 309 -12.05 -25.20 -11.32
C GLY A 309 -11.28 -25.49 -12.61
N PRO A 310 -11.96 -25.51 -13.77
CA PRO A 310 -11.33 -25.82 -15.05
C PRO A 310 -10.28 -24.80 -15.50
N ARG A 311 -10.25 -23.62 -14.88
CA ARG A 311 -9.31 -22.52 -15.19
C ARG A 311 -8.29 -22.26 -14.06
N GLY A 312 -8.08 -23.23 -13.17
CA GLY A 312 -7.13 -23.13 -12.07
C GLY A 312 -7.80 -22.95 -10.71
N ARG A 313 -7.04 -22.48 -9.71
CA ARG A 313 -7.54 -22.25 -8.35
C ARG A 313 -8.62 -21.15 -8.35
N TRP A 314 -9.65 -21.34 -7.54
CA TRP A 314 -10.64 -20.30 -7.26
C TRP A 314 -10.05 -19.28 -6.28
N ALA A 315 -10.28 -18.02 -6.58
CA ALA A 315 -9.92 -16.92 -5.71
C ALA A 315 -11.13 -16.03 -5.47
N LEU A 316 -11.27 -15.56 -4.23
CA LEU A 316 -12.20 -14.52 -3.85
C LEU A 316 -11.49 -13.17 -4.04
N LEU A 317 -12.10 -12.31 -4.84
CA LEU A 317 -11.69 -10.94 -5.06
C LEU A 317 -12.60 -10.00 -4.25
N ARG A 318 -12.02 -9.14 -3.41
CA ARG A 318 -12.74 -8.15 -2.59
C ARG A 318 -12.13 -6.78 -2.73
N HIS A 319 -12.95 -5.73 -2.73
CA HIS A 319 -12.46 -4.35 -2.82
C HIS A 319 -12.52 -3.69 -1.44
N ARG A 320 -11.37 -3.59 -0.77
CA ARG A 320 -11.23 -2.93 0.53
C ARG A 320 -11.13 -1.40 0.34
N ARG A 321 -12.18 -0.80 -0.25
CA ARG A 321 -12.33 0.66 -0.36
C ARG A 321 -12.72 1.27 0.99
N ARG A 322 -12.17 2.46 1.25
CA ARG A 322 -12.63 3.37 2.30
C ARG A 322 -14.09 3.76 2.04
N GLN A 323 -14.98 3.53 3.01
CA GLN A 323 -16.18 4.36 3.10
C GLN A 323 -15.74 5.74 3.60
N ARG A 324 -15.94 6.76 2.77
CA ARG A 324 -15.86 8.15 3.24
C ARG A 324 -17.06 8.35 4.16
N ILE A 325 -16.84 8.52 5.45
CA ILE A 325 -17.85 9.14 6.31
C ILE A 325 -18.07 10.54 5.69
N PRO A 326 -19.29 10.89 5.24
CA PRO A 326 -19.55 12.24 4.76
C PRO A 326 -19.09 13.22 5.82
N GLU A 327 -18.32 14.25 5.43
CA GLU A 327 -18.01 15.33 6.36
C GLU A 327 -19.33 15.80 6.99
N PRO A 328 -19.39 15.97 8.33
CA PRO A 328 -20.54 16.62 8.93
C PRO A 328 -20.69 17.95 8.21
N THR A 329 -21.76 18.08 7.44
CA THR A 329 -22.13 19.35 6.79
C THR A 329 -22.02 20.38 7.89
N ALA A 330 -21.08 21.33 7.76
CA ALA A 330 -20.86 22.35 8.75
C ALA A 330 -22.23 22.97 9.06
N LEU A 331 -22.72 22.71 10.27
CA LEU A 331 -23.91 23.40 10.78
C LEU A 331 -23.55 24.88 10.70
N GLY A 332 -24.32 25.61 9.89
CA GLY A 332 -24.04 26.99 9.54
C GLY A 332 -23.70 27.81 10.77
N GLU A 333 -22.65 28.62 10.64
CA GLU A 333 -22.26 29.59 11.66
C GLU A 333 -23.47 30.45 12.04
N PRO A 334 -23.77 30.63 13.35
CA PRO A 334 -24.77 31.58 13.78
C PRO A 334 -24.24 33.00 13.52
N GLY A 335 -24.91 33.70 12.59
CA GLY A 335 -25.11 35.14 12.59
C GLY A 335 -23.88 36.03 12.70
N ALA A 336 -23.34 36.45 11.56
CA ALA A 336 -22.60 37.70 11.47
C ALA A 336 -23.52 38.86 11.90
N GLU A 337 -23.15 39.52 12.99
CA GLU A 337 -23.76 40.76 13.45
C GLU A 337 -23.65 41.84 12.36
N ALA A 338 -24.81 42.38 11.99
CA ALA A 338 -24.93 43.54 11.12
C ALA A 338 -24.64 44.81 11.92
N GLU A 339 -23.43 45.35 11.83
CA GLU A 339 -23.16 46.74 12.17
C GLU A 339 -23.60 47.66 11.01
N GLY A 340 -24.59 48.52 11.26
CA GLY A 340 -24.83 49.68 10.42
C GLY A 340 -26.27 50.21 10.39
N ALA A 341 -26.69 50.97 11.40
CA ALA A 341 -27.58 52.15 11.26
C ALA A 341 -27.79 52.85 12.63
N PRO A 342 -28.06 54.17 12.67
CA PRO A 342 -27.66 55.06 13.77
C PRO A 342 -28.73 55.24 14.84
N ALA A 343 -28.30 55.53 16.08
CA ALA A 343 -29.18 55.97 17.16
C ALA A 343 -29.00 57.48 17.40
N ASP A 344 -30.07 58.21 17.16
CA ASP A 344 -30.26 59.62 17.48
C ASP A 344 -30.91 59.72 18.88
N GLY A 345 -30.41 60.64 19.71
CA GLY A 345 -31.19 61.34 20.73
C GLY A 345 -31.43 60.71 22.11
N SER A 346 -30.95 61.45 23.12
CA SER A 346 -31.63 61.79 24.40
C SER A 346 -31.28 61.00 25.68
N ALA A 347 -30.36 61.60 26.45
CA ALA A 347 -30.49 62.07 27.84
C ALA A 347 -31.09 61.20 28.98
N GLU A 348 -30.39 61.30 30.12
CA GLU A 348 -30.81 61.18 31.53
C GLU A 348 -30.30 59.94 32.33
N GLY A 349 -29.39 60.19 33.27
CA GLY A 349 -29.24 59.39 34.50
C GLY A 349 -30.19 59.92 35.60
N PRO A 350 -30.02 59.64 36.91
CA PRO A 350 -28.98 58.82 37.58
C PRO A 350 -29.52 57.90 38.73
N GLY A 351 -28.60 57.20 39.42
CA GLY A 351 -28.74 56.70 40.81
C GLY A 351 -29.54 55.38 40.96
N SER A 352 -29.32 54.51 41.94
CA SER A 352 -28.52 54.49 43.17
C SER A 352 -28.54 53.05 43.72
N GLU A 353 -27.43 52.62 44.32
CA GLU A 353 -27.24 51.54 45.31
C GLU A 353 -28.26 51.54 46.50
N PRO A 354 -28.23 50.62 47.51
CA PRO A 354 -27.76 49.21 47.61
C PRO A 354 -28.66 48.33 48.56
N ALA A 355 -28.08 47.23 49.07
CA ALA A 355 -28.40 46.39 50.26
C ALA A 355 -29.31 45.16 50.00
N GLU A 356 -28.83 43.91 50.07
CA GLU A 356 -28.26 43.10 51.19
C GLU A 356 -29.33 42.40 52.04
N ALA A 357 -29.04 41.12 52.38
CA ALA A 357 -29.73 40.20 53.30
C ALA A 357 -31.00 39.52 52.74
N THR A 358 -31.27 38.22 52.89
CA THR A 358 -30.73 37.14 53.75
C THR A 358 -31.50 35.86 53.37
N GLY A 359 -30.93 34.68 53.64
CA GLY A 359 -31.73 33.49 53.96
C GLY A 359 -31.48 32.25 53.10
N ALA A 360 -30.55 31.42 53.56
CA ALA A 360 -30.62 29.97 53.38
C ALA A 360 -31.57 29.38 54.46
N PRO A 361 -31.69 28.06 54.70
CA PRO A 361 -31.36 26.87 53.89
C PRO A 361 -32.47 25.79 53.93
N SER A 362 -32.34 24.70 53.15
CA SER A 362 -32.68 23.31 53.53
C SER A 362 -32.54 22.39 52.31
N SER A 363 -31.56 21.49 52.30
CA SER A 363 -31.60 20.10 52.82
C SER A 363 -32.06 19.09 51.78
N SER A 364 -31.06 18.45 51.18
CA SER A 364 -30.73 17.01 51.24
C SER A 364 -31.79 15.93 50.99
N LEU A 365 -31.29 14.88 50.30
CA LEU A 365 -31.79 13.51 50.08
C LEU A 365 -32.70 13.42 48.84
N ILE A 366 -32.36 12.66 47.78
CA ILE A 366 -31.74 11.33 47.67
C ILE A 366 -30.73 11.30 46.51
#